data_AF-A0A7J4IRA5-F1
#
_entry.id   AF-A0A7J4IRA5-F1
#
_cell.length_a   1.000
_cell.length_b   1.000
_cell.length_c   1.000
_cell.angle_alpha   90.00
_cell.angle_beta   90.00
_cell.angle_gamma   90.00
#
_symmetry.space_group_name_H-M   'P 1'
#
loop_
_entity.id
_entity.type
_entity.pdbx_description
1 polymer ?
#
loop_
_entity_poly.entity_id
_entity_poly.type
_entity_poly.pdbx_seq_one_letter_code
_entity_poly.pdbx_strand_id
1 'polypeptide(L)'
;MSERKKFSVKTLFSRIKRNDFSNEELEGFLRILLAVAVIYSLFLFAVPRIPTSFTVLYLQPQSYENKLVAGKAFFVFGIQNLEGTDANYLVGYYANDQLLEQEGILVRAGETIEKDKGFYLGDFKGNYPIKLTTQASFGNKNYQVHYWIFED
;
A
#
# COMPACT_ATOMS: atom_id res chain seq x y z
N MET A 1 21.58 -41.59 40.31
CA MET A 1 20.44 -41.72 39.38
C MET A 1 19.61 -40.45 39.53
N SER A 2 19.76 -39.46 38.63
CA SER A 2 19.12 -38.15 38.76
C SER A 2 17.72 -38.21 38.14
N GLU A 3 16.68 -38.18 38.97
CA GLU A 3 15.29 -38.07 38.53
C GLU A 3 15.07 -36.69 37.90
N ARG A 4 14.99 -36.64 36.57
CA ARG A 4 14.46 -35.44 35.89
C ARG A 4 12.96 -35.35 36.21
N LYS A 5 12.58 -34.53 37.20
CA LYS A 5 11.20 -34.12 37.42
C LYS A 5 10.63 -33.58 36.11
N LYS A 6 9.63 -34.26 35.53
CA LYS A 6 8.91 -33.80 34.34
C LYS A 6 8.26 -32.47 34.65
N PHE A 7 8.81 -31.40 34.08
CA PHE A 7 8.23 -30.06 34.16
C PHE A 7 6.90 -30.05 33.39
N SER A 8 5.79 -29.87 34.10
CA SER A 8 4.45 -29.83 33.52
C SER A 8 3.87 -28.43 33.69
N VAL A 9 3.50 -27.82 32.55
CA VAL A 9 2.95 -26.46 32.45
C VAL A 9 1.71 -26.26 33.33
N LYS A 10 0.86 -27.29 33.47
CA LYS A 10 -0.32 -27.25 34.37
C LYS A 10 0.07 -27.07 35.84
N THR A 11 1.16 -27.73 36.25
CA THR A 11 1.68 -27.65 37.62
C THR A 11 2.27 -26.27 37.91
N LEU A 12 2.95 -25.66 36.92
CA LEU A 12 3.49 -24.31 37.01
C LEU A 12 2.38 -23.27 37.26
N PHE A 13 1.31 -23.29 36.45
CA PHE A 13 0.16 -22.38 36.62
C PHE A 13 -0.53 -22.55 37.98
N SER A 14 -0.62 -23.78 38.49
CA SER A 14 -1.18 -24.04 39.83
C SER A 14 -0.32 -23.50 40.97
N ARG A 15 1.01 -23.42 40.79
CA ARG A 15 1.94 -22.85 41.77
C ARG A 15 1.93 -21.32 41.72
N ILE A 16 1.86 -20.73 40.51
CA ILE A 16 1.71 -19.27 40.33
C ILE A 16 0.45 -18.76 41.03
N LYS A 17 -0.68 -19.47 40.91
CA LYS A 17 -1.93 -19.10 41.58
C LYS A 17 -1.86 -19.17 43.11
N ARG A 18 -0.97 -19.99 43.67
CA ARG A 18 -0.79 -20.16 45.13
C ARG A 18 0.35 -19.33 45.71
N ASN A 19 1.18 -18.72 44.87
CA ASN A 19 2.36 -17.92 45.23
C ASN A 19 3.43 -18.70 46.05
N ASP A 20 3.52 -20.02 45.84
CA ASP A 20 4.41 -20.94 46.58
C ASP A 20 5.82 -21.05 45.95
N PHE A 21 6.38 -19.94 45.49
CA PHE A 21 7.75 -19.92 44.93
C PHE A 21 8.75 -19.39 45.94
N SER A 22 9.91 -20.04 46.02
CA SER A 22 11.05 -19.44 46.71
C SER A 22 11.59 -18.25 45.89
N ASN A 23 12.26 -17.32 46.56
CA ASN A 23 12.87 -16.16 45.90
C ASN A 23 13.87 -16.57 44.79
N GLU A 24 14.60 -17.66 44.97
CA GLU A 24 15.54 -18.20 43.98
C GLU A 24 14.84 -18.78 42.75
N GLU A 25 13.73 -19.50 42.93
CA GLU A 25 12.90 -20.01 41.82
C GLU A 25 12.26 -18.85 41.03
N LEU A 26 11.80 -17.82 41.73
CA LEU A 26 11.21 -16.62 41.13
C LEU A 26 12.24 -15.86 40.29
N GLU A 27 13.45 -15.67 40.83
CA GLU A 27 14.54 -15.00 40.12
C GLU A 27 14.95 -15.77 38.87
N GLY A 28 15.09 -17.10 38.97
CA GLY A 28 15.37 -17.97 37.82
C GLY A 28 14.29 -17.87 36.73
N PHE A 29 13.01 -17.83 37.13
CA PHE A 29 11.89 -17.67 36.21
C PHE A 29 11.88 -16.30 35.51
N LEU A 30 12.16 -15.22 36.26
CA LEU A 30 12.24 -13.87 35.71
C LEU A 30 13.39 -13.71 34.71
N ARG A 31 14.55 -14.33 34.98
CA ARG A 31 15.68 -14.34 34.04
C ARG A 31 15.33 -15.04 32.72
N ILE A 32 14.59 -16.15 32.79
CA ILE A 32 14.12 -16.87 31.59
C ILE A 32 13.12 -16.02 30.81
N LEU A 33 12.14 -15.41 31.48
CA LEU A 33 11.19 -14.52 30.82
C LEU A 33 11.87 -13.33 30.14
N LEU A 34 12.85 -12.71 30.81
CA LEU A 34 13.64 -11.63 30.24
C LEU A 34 14.42 -12.09 29.01
N ALA A 35 15.06 -13.25 29.07
CA ALA A 35 15.79 -13.81 27.93
C ALA A 35 14.86 -14.08 26.74
N VAL A 36 13.68 -14.66 26.95
CA VAL A 36 12.69 -14.87 25.89
C VAL A 36 12.21 -13.53 25.31
N ALA A 37 11.95 -12.53 26.15
CA ALA A 37 11.53 -11.21 25.69
C ALA A 37 12.59 -10.51 24.82
N VAL A 38 13.87 -10.61 25.20
CA VAL A 38 14.99 -10.03 24.43
C VAL A 38 15.18 -10.76 23.10
N ILE A 39 15.10 -12.09 23.08
CA ILE A 39 15.20 -12.86 21.84
C ILE A 39 14.03 -12.52 20.90
N TYR A 40 12.82 -12.41 21.45
CA TYR A 40 11.64 -12.06 20.67
C TYR A 40 11.71 -10.63 20.11
N SER A 41 12.19 -9.67 20.89
CA SER A 41 12.38 -8.30 20.40
C SER A 41 13.45 -8.24 19.31
N LEU A 42 14.59 -8.90 19.49
CA LEU A 42 15.62 -9.00 18.46
C LEU A 42 15.08 -9.62 17.17
N PHE A 43 14.24 -10.66 17.27
CA PHE A 43 13.59 -11.23 16.10
C PHE A 43 12.67 -10.23 15.39
N LEU A 44 11.84 -9.48 16.12
CA LEU A 44 10.97 -8.45 15.53
C LEU A 44 11.73 -7.32 14.83
N PHE A 45 12.92 -6.96 15.32
CA PHE A 45 13.77 -5.92 14.71
C PHE A 45 14.68 -6.46 13.60
N ALA A 46 15.07 -7.74 13.67
CA ALA A 46 15.98 -8.35 12.70
C ALA A 46 15.26 -8.92 11.48
N VAL A 47 13.96 -9.21 11.56
CA VAL A 47 13.18 -9.59 10.37
C VAL A 47 13.08 -8.36 9.47
N PRO A 48 13.66 -8.40 8.25
CA PRO A 48 13.49 -7.30 7.30
C PRO A 48 12.00 -7.15 7.06
N ARG A 49 11.45 -5.97 7.34
CA ARG A 49 10.10 -5.64 6.88
C ARG A 49 10.16 -5.76 5.37
N ILE A 50 9.48 -6.77 4.81
CA ILE A 50 9.34 -6.88 3.37
C ILE A 50 8.65 -5.58 2.95
N PRO A 51 9.32 -4.66 2.23
CA PRO A 51 8.65 -3.47 1.76
C PRO A 51 7.50 -3.96 0.88
N THR A 52 6.28 -3.62 1.27
CA THR A 52 5.11 -3.93 0.46
C THR A 52 5.34 -3.29 -0.89
N SER A 53 5.31 -4.09 -1.96
CA SER A 53 5.47 -3.61 -3.33
C SER A 53 4.16 -2.99 -3.80
N PHE A 54 4.18 -1.71 -4.15
CA PHE A 54 3.00 -0.98 -4.62
C PHE A 54 3.37 0.06 -5.67
N THR A 55 2.37 0.55 -6.39
CA THR A 55 2.49 1.69 -7.31
C THR A 55 1.67 2.84 -6.74
N VAL A 56 2.20 4.06 -6.83
CA VAL A 56 1.40 5.26 -6.61
C VAL A 56 0.97 5.80 -7.96
N LEU A 57 -0.34 5.90 -8.17
CA LEU A 57 -0.95 6.61 -9.29
C LEU A 57 -1.59 7.87 -8.73
N TYR A 58 -1.31 9.02 -9.33
CA TYR A 58 -1.93 10.29 -8.97
C TYR A 58 -2.26 11.12 -10.20
N LEU A 59 -3.16 12.07 -10.00
CA LEU A 59 -3.62 12.99 -11.03
C LEU A 59 -3.70 14.38 -10.43
N GLN A 60 -3.13 15.34 -11.15
CA GLN A 60 -3.17 16.76 -10.81
C GLN A 60 -3.89 17.52 -11.94
N PRO A 61 -5.14 17.96 -11.72
CA PRO A 61 -5.82 18.84 -12.66
C PRO A 61 -5.03 20.14 -12.85
N GLN A 62 -4.92 20.65 -14.08
CA GLN A 62 -4.20 21.90 -14.32
C GLN A 62 -4.98 23.15 -13.86
N SER A 63 -6.29 23.04 -13.67
CA SER A 63 -7.14 24.09 -13.12
C SER A 63 -7.81 23.63 -11.83
N TYR A 64 -7.74 24.46 -10.79
CA TYR A 64 -8.47 24.25 -9.54
C TYR A 64 -9.99 24.24 -9.74
N GLU A 65 -10.48 24.88 -10.81
CA GLU A 65 -11.91 24.99 -11.09
C GLU A 65 -12.48 23.69 -11.69
N ASN A 66 -11.62 22.75 -12.11
CA ASN A 66 -12.04 21.51 -12.77
C ASN A 66 -13.02 21.74 -13.92
N LYS A 67 -12.73 22.75 -14.75
CA LYS A 67 -13.52 23.14 -15.92
C LYS A 67 -12.79 22.82 -17.22
N LEU A 68 -13.54 22.79 -18.32
CA LEU A 68 -12.95 22.66 -19.65
C LEU A 68 -12.30 23.98 -20.07
N VAL A 69 -11.11 23.91 -20.65
CA VAL A 69 -10.46 25.06 -21.28
C VAL A 69 -10.53 24.85 -22.79
N ALA A 70 -11.33 25.67 -23.48
CA ALA A 70 -11.58 25.53 -24.93
C ALA A 70 -12.05 24.12 -25.32
N GLY A 71 -12.99 23.55 -24.54
CA GLY A 71 -13.52 22.21 -24.76
C GLY A 71 -12.54 21.07 -24.43
N LYS A 72 -11.39 21.37 -23.82
CA LYS A 72 -10.38 20.37 -23.43
C LYS A 72 -10.22 20.28 -21.92
N ALA A 73 -10.00 19.06 -21.46
CA ALA A 73 -9.59 18.78 -20.09
C ALA A 73 -8.09 18.55 -20.04
N PHE A 74 -7.37 19.37 -19.28
CA PHE A 74 -5.91 19.25 -19.10
C PHE A 74 -5.58 18.79 -17.69
N PHE A 75 -4.71 17.79 -17.59
CA PHE A 75 -4.21 17.27 -16.33
C PHE A 75 -2.82 16.66 -16.49
N VAL A 76 -2.08 16.63 -15.40
CA VAL A 76 -0.87 15.83 -15.27
C VAL A 76 -1.24 14.53 -14.57
N PHE A 77 -0.77 13.40 -15.05
CA PHE A 77 -0.80 12.17 -14.28
C PHE A 77 0.62 11.70 -14.01
N GLY A 78 0.80 11.04 -12.86
CA GLY A 78 2.07 10.50 -12.45
C GLY A 78 1.97 9.05 -11.99
N ILE A 79 2.98 8.26 -12.32
CA ILE A 79 3.15 6.87 -11.90
C ILE A 79 4.49 6.74 -11.19
N GLN A 80 4.46 6.40 -9.91
CA GLN A 80 5.65 6.03 -9.14
C GLN A 80 5.69 4.52 -8.93
N ASN A 81 6.73 3.88 -9.44
CA ASN A 81 6.90 2.43 -9.36
C ASN A 81 7.68 2.04 -8.09
N LEU A 82 6.99 1.56 -7.05
CA LEU A 82 7.60 0.99 -5.85
C LEU A 82 7.41 -0.53 -5.79
N GLU A 83 7.25 -1.18 -6.96
CA GLU A 83 7.06 -2.63 -7.06
C GLU A 83 8.37 -3.42 -6.84
N GLY A 84 9.52 -2.74 -6.89
CA GLY A 84 10.86 -3.33 -6.77
C GLY A 84 11.41 -3.91 -8.07
N THR A 85 10.62 -3.90 -9.15
CA THR A 85 11.03 -4.32 -10.51
C THR A 85 10.50 -3.34 -11.55
N ASP A 86 11.14 -3.29 -12.71
CA ASP A 86 10.63 -2.55 -13.86
C ASP A 86 9.23 -3.06 -14.23
N ALA A 87 8.32 -2.13 -14.51
CA ALA A 87 6.92 -2.43 -14.78
C ALA A 87 6.46 -1.73 -16.05
N ASN A 88 5.85 -2.49 -16.95
CA ASN A 88 5.19 -1.97 -18.14
C ASN A 88 3.69 -1.82 -17.85
N TYR A 89 3.28 -0.60 -17.53
CA TYR A 89 1.90 -0.29 -17.19
C TYR A 89 1.08 -0.09 -18.46
N LEU A 90 -0.10 -0.69 -18.48
CA LEU A 90 -1.13 -0.40 -19.46
C LEU A 90 -2.01 0.72 -18.89
N VAL A 91 -1.89 1.93 -19.44
CA VAL A 91 -2.58 3.12 -18.94
C VAL A 91 -3.76 3.44 -19.85
N GLY A 92 -4.96 3.48 -19.29
CA GLY A 92 -6.20 3.85 -19.99
C GLY A 92 -6.81 5.13 -19.41
N TYR A 93 -7.29 6.01 -20.29
CA TYR A 93 -7.99 7.24 -19.93
C TYR A 93 -9.46 7.12 -20.33
N TYR A 94 -10.36 7.45 -19.42
CA TYR A 94 -11.79 7.27 -19.61
C TYR A 94 -12.56 8.53 -19.22
N ALA A 95 -13.65 8.82 -19.95
CA ALA A 95 -14.68 9.78 -19.57
C ALA A 95 -16.00 9.04 -19.37
N ASN A 96 -16.60 9.09 -18.16
CA ASN A 96 -17.85 8.37 -17.82
C ASN A 96 -17.85 6.91 -18.32
N ASP A 97 -16.76 6.18 -18.05
CA ASP A 97 -16.52 4.79 -18.44
C ASP A 97 -16.27 4.53 -19.95
N GLN A 98 -16.32 5.57 -20.79
CA GLN A 98 -15.91 5.48 -22.18
C GLN A 98 -14.40 5.66 -22.32
N LEU A 99 -13.72 4.66 -22.89
CA LEU A 99 -12.29 4.74 -23.19
C LEU A 99 -12.02 5.82 -24.25
N LEU A 100 -11.12 6.75 -23.94
CA LEU A 100 -10.67 7.82 -24.82
C LEU A 100 -9.37 7.43 -25.52
N GLU A 101 -8.38 6.98 -24.75
CA GLU A 101 -7.04 6.63 -25.21
C GLU A 101 -6.44 5.57 -24.28
N GLN A 102 -5.50 4.79 -24.81
CA GLN A 102 -4.74 3.80 -24.06
C GLN A 102 -3.28 3.78 -24.54
N GLU A 103 -2.33 3.66 -23.62
CA GLU A 103 -0.90 3.60 -23.93
C GLU A 103 -0.15 2.64 -23.00
N GLY A 104 0.99 2.13 -23.46
CA GLY A 104 1.94 1.37 -22.64
C GLY A 104 3.05 2.28 -22.12
N ILE A 105 3.33 2.24 -20.82
CA ILE A 105 4.37 3.05 -20.18
C ILE A 105 5.28 2.13 -19.36
N LEU A 106 6.55 2.06 -19.78
CA LEU A 106 7.60 1.42 -18.97
C LEU A 106 8.07 2.40 -17.90
N VAL A 107 7.98 2.00 -16.63
CA VAL A 107 8.49 2.75 -15.48
C VAL A 107 9.49 1.86 -14.74
N ARG A 108 10.73 2.33 -14.56
CA ARG A 108 11.78 1.55 -13.89
C ARG A 108 11.52 1.44 -12.39
N ALA A 109 12.12 0.45 -11.74
CA ALA A 109 12.02 0.30 -10.29
C ALA A 109 12.50 1.57 -9.56
N GLY A 110 11.64 2.14 -8.72
CA GLY A 110 11.91 3.36 -7.96
C GLY A 110 11.72 4.67 -8.74
N GLU A 111 11.40 4.61 -10.03
CA GLU A 111 11.20 5.77 -10.89
C GLU A 111 9.80 6.36 -10.73
N THR A 112 9.70 7.68 -10.91
CA THR A 112 8.45 8.40 -11.10
C THR A 112 8.44 9.00 -12.49
N ILE A 113 7.37 8.76 -13.25
CA ILE A 113 7.10 9.42 -14.52
C ILE A 113 5.87 10.29 -14.38
N GLU A 114 5.94 11.52 -14.86
CA GLU A 114 4.80 12.41 -15.04
C GLU A 114 4.62 12.72 -16.52
N LYS A 115 3.37 12.82 -16.96
CA LYS A 115 3.03 13.24 -18.32
C LYS A 115 1.83 14.19 -18.31
N ASP A 116 1.92 15.24 -19.11
CA ASP A 116 0.79 16.09 -19.45
C ASP A 116 -0.17 15.37 -20.40
N LYS A 117 -1.47 15.46 -20.11
CA LYS A 117 -2.53 14.95 -20.96
C LYS A 117 -3.61 15.99 -21.15
N GLY A 118 -4.19 15.95 -22.35
CA GLY A 118 -5.23 16.86 -22.79
C GLY A 118 -6.22 16.12 -23.68
N PHE A 119 -7.48 16.02 -23.26
CA PHE A 119 -8.53 15.38 -24.05
C PHE A 119 -9.60 16.38 -24.45
N TYR A 120 -9.99 16.37 -25.72
CA TYR A 120 -11.12 17.17 -26.19
C TYR A 120 -12.43 16.48 -25.79
N LEU A 121 -13.21 17.16 -24.96
CA LEU A 121 -14.51 16.72 -24.44
C LEU A 121 -15.65 17.67 -24.85
N GLY A 122 -15.38 18.67 -25.70
CA GLY A 122 -16.39 19.66 -26.13
C GLY A 122 -17.62 19.04 -26.81
N ASP A 123 -17.44 17.90 -27.50
CA ASP A 123 -18.54 17.18 -28.15
C ASP A 123 -19.01 15.95 -27.33
N PHE A 124 -18.53 15.81 -26.09
CA PHE A 124 -18.85 14.66 -25.27
C PHE A 124 -20.34 14.70 -24.89
N LYS A 125 -21.12 13.73 -25.39
CA LYS A 125 -22.58 13.66 -25.21
C LYS A 125 -23.02 13.30 -23.78
N GLY A 126 -22.12 13.33 -22.81
CA GLY A 126 -22.40 13.04 -21.42
C GLY A 126 -22.97 14.26 -20.70
N ASN A 127 -23.88 14.04 -19.76
CA ASN A 127 -24.29 15.09 -18.84
C ASN A 127 -23.15 15.39 -17.86
N TYR A 128 -22.95 16.67 -17.54
CA TYR A 128 -22.09 17.06 -16.42
C TYR A 128 -22.68 16.55 -15.09
N PRO A 129 -21.83 16.25 -14.10
CA PRO A 129 -20.36 16.28 -14.15
C PRO A 129 -19.77 15.08 -14.93
N ILE A 130 -18.67 15.31 -15.65
CA ILE A 130 -17.94 14.27 -16.38
C ILE A 130 -16.85 13.70 -15.49
N LYS A 131 -16.85 12.38 -15.27
CA LYS A 131 -15.80 11.68 -14.54
C LYS A 131 -14.64 11.37 -15.48
N LEU A 132 -13.51 12.04 -15.31
CA LEU A 132 -12.26 11.63 -15.94
C LEU A 132 -11.49 10.68 -15.06
N THR A 133 -11.15 9.54 -15.62
CA THR A 133 -10.50 8.44 -14.91
C THR A 133 -9.22 8.05 -15.63
N THR A 134 -8.12 7.98 -14.88
CA THR A 134 -6.87 7.36 -15.33
C THR A 134 -6.72 6.04 -14.60
N GLN A 135 -6.55 4.96 -15.36
CA GLN A 135 -6.32 3.63 -14.84
C GLN A 135 -4.94 3.16 -15.30
N ALA A 136 -4.13 2.62 -14.39
CA ALA A 136 -2.88 1.96 -14.70
C ALA A 136 -2.94 0.49 -14.25
N SER A 137 -2.66 -0.43 -15.16
CA SER A 137 -2.73 -1.87 -14.94
C SER A 137 -1.37 -2.51 -15.12
N PHE A 138 -0.95 -3.34 -14.16
CA PHE A 138 0.27 -4.14 -14.24
C PHE A 138 0.04 -5.52 -13.61
N GLY A 139 0.15 -6.58 -14.42
CA GLY A 139 -0.22 -7.94 -14.01
C GLY A 139 -1.68 -7.99 -13.54
N ASN A 140 -1.91 -8.46 -12.31
CA ASN A 140 -3.24 -8.52 -11.69
C ASN A 140 -3.57 -7.28 -10.83
N LYS A 141 -2.70 -6.26 -10.82
CA LYS A 141 -2.90 -5.03 -10.04
C LYS A 141 -3.49 -3.95 -10.93
N ASN A 142 -4.49 -3.25 -10.40
CA ASN A 142 -5.15 -2.14 -11.06
C ASN A 142 -5.16 -0.94 -10.12
N TYR A 143 -4.64 0.18 -10.60
CA TYR A 143 -4.61 1.45 -9.92
C TYR A 143 -5.54 2.39 -10.67
N GLN A 144 -6.36 3.16 -9.94
CA GLN A 144 -7.32 4.06 -10.56
C GLN A 144 -7.38 5.36 -9.75
N VAL A 145 -7.30 6.47 -10.46
CA VAL A 145 -7.56 7.80 -9.93
C VAL A 145 -8.55 8.50 -10.84
N HIS A 146 -9.33 9.41 -10.27
CA HIS A 146 -10.31 10.16 -11.03
C HIS A 146 -10.48 11.56 -10.47
N TYR A 147 -10.98 12.45 -11.32
CA TYR A 147 -11.50 13.74 -10.92
C TYR A 147 -12.74 14.06 -11.75
N TRP A 148 -13.54 15.00 -11.25
CA TRP A 148 -14.80 15.39 -11.86
C TRP A 148 -14.62 16.72 -12.56
N ILE A 149 -15.10 16.82 -13.79
CA ILE A 149 -15.22 18.07 -14.52
C ILE A 149 -16.66 18.56 -14.40
N PHE A 150 -16.80 19.83 -14.07
CA PHE A 150 -18.08 20.52 -13.97
C PHE A 150 -18.32 21.42 -15.17
N GLU A 151 -19.58 21.74 -15.40
CA GLU A 151 -19.98 22.72 -16.41
C GLU A 151 -19.43 24.11 -16.03
N ASP A 152 -19.18 24.95 -17.04
CA ASP A 152 -18.71 26.32 -16.85
C ASP A 152 -19.72 27.21 -16.12
#